data_AF-K2FG00-F1
#
_entry.id   AF-K2FG00-F1
#
_cell.length_a   1.000
_cell.length_b   1.000
_cell.length_c   1.000
_cell.angle_alpha   90.00
_cell.angle_beta   90.00
_cell.angle_gamma   90.00
#
_symmetry.space_group_name_H-M   'P 1'
#
loop_
_entity.id
_entity.type
_entity.pdbx_description
1 polymer ?
#
loop_
_entity_poly.entity_id
_entity_poly.type
_entity_poly.pdbx_seq_one_letter_code
_entity_poly.pdbx_strand_id
1 'polypeptide(L)'
;MDNHFKQLIQQNVQRGMELKNKYTTEINAPVNYSCIFAQMDEEYRRLVSEVSKLGKIVKETKMGNVFLLAEPIETVAGPLRIVKVRKPDPKRKERGDADFTVADYPAFKKEYLGQSGFKLIERPE
;
A
#
# COMPACT_ATOMS: atom_id res chain seq x y z
N MET A 1 -13.62 -5.79 14.11
CA MET A 1 -12.43 -5.35 13.35
C MET A 1 -11.92 -4.09 14.02
N ASP A 2 -10.64 -4.02 14.36
CA ASP A 2 -10.05 -2.83 14.96
C ASP A 2 -10.29 -1.59 14.07
N ASN A 3 -10.85 -0.53 14.65
CA ASN A 3 -11.13 0.72 13.95
C ASN A 3 -9.82 1.34 13.41
N HIS A 4 -8.70 1.13 14.12
CA HIS A 4 -7.39 1.67 13.74
C HIS A 4 -6.84 1.08 12.44
N PHE A 5 -6.91 -0.26 12.28
CA PHE A 5 -6.42 -0.94 11.08
C PHE A 5 -7.12 -0.43 9.82
N LYS A 6 -8.47 -0.38 9.85
CA LYS A 6 -9.26 0.13 8.72
C LYS A 6 -8.95 1.60 8.44
N GLN A 7 -8.82 2.43 9.48
CA GLN A 7 -8.50 3.86 9.31
C GLN A 7 -7.16 4.07 8.61
N LEU A 8 -6.12 3.31 8.97
CA LEU A 8 -4.81 3.40 8.32
C LEU A 8 -4.90 3.03 6.83
N ILE A 9 -5.65 1.99 6.49
CA ILE A 9 -5.88 1.60 5.09
C ILE A 9 -6.58 2.75 4.34
N GLN A 10 -7.68 3.28 4.86
CA GLN A 10 -8.41 4.36 4.20
C GLN A 10 -7.55 5.61 4.02
N GLN A 11 -6.76 5.99 5.03
CA GLN A 11 -5.86 7.15 4.96
C GLN A 11 -4.75 6.96 3.92
N ASN A 12 -4.09 5.80 3.93
CA ASN A 12 -3.02 5.50 2.97
C ASN A 12 -3.56 5.48 1.54
N VAL A 13 -4.72 4.87 1.32
CA VAL A 13 -5.34 4.79 -0.01
C VAL A 13 -5.83 6.15 -0.50
N GLN A 14 -6.51 6.92 0.35
CA GLN A 14 -6.92 8.29 0.03
C GLN A 14 -5.70 9.13 -0.37
N ARG A 15 -4.62 9.07 0.41
CA ARG A 15 -3.41 9.83 0.11
C ARG A 15 -2.72 9.38 -1.17
N GLY A 16 -2.66 8.07 -1.42
CA GLY A 16 -2.14 7.50 -2.66
C GLY A 16 -2.94 7.95 -3.88
N MET A 17 -4.27 7.94 -3.78
CA MET A 17 -5.18 8.44 -4.82
C MET A 17 -4.97 9.92 -5.11
N GLU A 18 -4.89 10.77 -4.08
CA GLU A 18 -4.64 12.21 -4.25
C GLU A 18 -3.32 12.49 -4.95
N LEU A 19 -2.25 11.78 -4.56
CA LEU A 19 -0.94 11.93 -5.19
C LEU A 19 -0.98 11.46 -6.65
N LYS A 20 -1.55 10.29 -6.91
CA LYS A 20 -1.73 9.76 -8.27
C LYS A 20 -2.50 10.77 -9.14
N ASN A 21 -3.65 11.27 -8.69
CA ASN A 21 -4.49 12.20 -9.44
C ASN A 21 -3.82 13.56 -9.65
N LYS A 22 -2.91 13.96 -8.74
CA LYS A 22 -2.16 15.21 -8.86
C LYS A 22 -1.04 15.13 -9.90
N TYR A 23 -0.39 13.98 -10.04
CA TYR A 23 0.85 13.84 -10.82
C TYR A 23 0.69 13.00 -12.09
N THR A 24 -0.47 12.38 -12.32
CA THR A 24 -0.72 11.50 -13.46
C THR A 24 -2.14 11.64 -13.99
N THR A 25 -2.35 11.24 -15.24
CA THR A 25 -3.67 11.16 -15.89
C THR A 25 -4.45 9.88 -15.52
N GLU A 26 -3.85 8.99 -14.72
CA GLU A 26 -4.38 7.69 -14.30
C GLU A 26 -5.48 7.82 -13.22
N ILE A 27 -6.38 8.80 -13.34
CA ILE A 27 -7.36 9.17 -12.30
C ILE A 27 -8.27 8.01 -11.90
N ASN A 28 -8.54 7.08 -12.82
CA ASN A 28 -9.40 5.92 -12.60
C ASN A 28 -8.63 4.65 -12.20
N ALA A 29 -7.30 4.67 -12.20
CA ALA A 29 -6.52 3.51 -11.81
C ALA A 29 -6.77 3.12 -10.33
N PRO A 30 -7.09 1.86 -10.04
CA PRO A 30 -7.41 1.42 -8.68
C PRO A 30 -6.18 1.42 -7.79
N VAL A 31 -6.35 1.79 -6.53
CA VAL A 31 -5.34 1.62 -5.47
C VAL A 31 -5.66 0.30 -4.75
N ASN A 32 -5.00 -0.78 -5.17
CA ASN A 32 -5.33 -2.14 -4.75
C ASN A 32 -4.33 -2.76 -3.75
N TYR A 33 -3.30 -1.98 -3.38
CA TYR A 33 -2.27 -2.35 -2.42
C TYR A 33 -2.05 -1.21 -1.41
N SER A 34 -1.93 -1.56 -0.12
CA SER A 34 -1.44 -0.62 0.90
C SER A 34 -0.43 -1.28 1.82
N CYS A 35 0.66 -0.58 2.10
CA CYS A 35 1.58 -0.94 3.16
C CYS A 35 1.35 -0.07 4.38
N ILE A 36 1.16 -0.67 5.55
CA ILE A 36 1.13 0.01 6.83
C ILE A 36 2.52 -0.05 7.46
N PHE A 37 3.00 1.09 7.97
CA PHE A 37 4.26 1.18 8.72
C PHE A 37 3.92 1.30 10.21
N ALA A 38 4.05 0.19 10.94
CA ALA A 38 3.90 0.23 12.39
C ALA A 38 4.97 1.14 13.00
N GLN A 39 4.64 1.85 14.07
CA GLN A 39 5.56 2.77 14.74
C GLN A 39 6.20 2.15 16.00
N MET A 40 5.65 1.03 16.50
CA MET A 40 6.19 0.28 17.62
C MET A 40 5.81 -1.21 17.52
N ASP A 41 6.53 -2.07 18.24
CA ASP A 41 6.38 -3.52 18.12
C ASP A 41 5.00 -4.02 18.59
N GLU A 42 4.40 -3.36 19.58
CA GLU A 42 3.05 -3.67 20.03
C GLU A 42 2.02 -3.41 18.93
N GLU A 43 2.11 -2.24 18.28
CA GLU A 43 1.27 -1.89 17.14
C GLU A 43 1.46 -2.89 15.99
N TYR A 44 2.71 -3.26 15.69
CA TYR A 44 3.00 -4.27 14.67
C TYR A 44 2.31 -5.60 14.97
N ARG A 45 2.42 -6.12 16.19
CA ARG A 45 1.76 -7.37 16.60
C ARG A 45 0.25 -7.29 16.48
N ARG A 46 -0.35 -6.16 16.90
CA ARG A 46 -1.80 -5.92 16.76
C ARG A 46 -2.24 -5.90 15.30
N LEU A 47 -1.56 -5.12 14.44
CA LEU A 47 -1.88 -5.01 13.03
C LEU A 47 -1.74 -6.36 12.31
N VAL A 48 -0.67 -7.11 12.59
CA VAL A 48 -0.46 -8.47 12.05
C VAL A 48 -1.58 -9.41 12.49
N SER A 49 -1.95 -9.39 13.77
CA SER A 49 -3.05 -10.21 14.29
C SER A 49 -4.37 -9.89 13.59
N GLU A 50 -4.67 -8.60 13.37
CA GLU A 50 -5.89 -8.20 12.67
C GLU A 50 -5.90 -8.62 11.20
N VAL A 51 -4.85 -8.31 10.44
CA VAL A 51 -4.81 -8.67 9.01
C VAL A 51 -4.78 -10.18 8.78
N SER A 52 -4.21 -10.96 9.71
CA SER A 52 -4.18 -12.43 9.63
C SER A 52 -5.56 -13.06 9.80
N LYS A 53 -6.53 -12.37 10.42
CA LYS A 53 -7.93 -12.82 10.49
C LYS A 53 -8.67 -12.60 9.17
N LEU A 54 -8.18 -11.69 8.32
CA LEU A 54 -8.83 -11.25 7.09
C LEU A 54 -8.27 -11.92 5.85
N GLY A 55 -7.08 -12.52 5.94
CA GLY A 55 -6.36 -13.02 4.78
C GLY A 55 -5.19 -13.91 5.13
N LYS A 56 -4.50 -14.37 4.10
CA LYS A 56 -3.33 -15.25 4.20
C LYS A 56 -2.06 -14.52 3.81
N ILE A 57 -0.95 -14.92 4.41
CA ILE A 57 0.38 -14.45 3.98
C ILE A 57 0.66 -15.02 2.59
N VAL A 58 1.02 -14.16 1.65
CA VAL A 58 1.44 -14.53 0.28
C VAL A 58 2.92 -14.29 0.04
N LYS A 59 3.56 -13.46 0.87
CA LYS A 59 4.99 -13.23 0.81
C LYS A 59 5.53 -12.78 2.16
N GLU A 60 6.53 -13.50 2.65
CA GLU A 60 7.33 -13.06 3.79
C GLU A 60 8.47 -12.16 3.30
N THR A 61 8.73 -11.08 4.02
CA THR A 61 9.88 -10.21 3.73
C THR A 61 10.59 -9.85 5.01
N LYS A 62 11.89 -9.52 4.93
CA LYS A 62 12.68 -9.07 6.09
C LYS A 62 12.00 -7.93 6.87
N MET A 63 11.28 -7.07 6.15
CA MET A 63 10.62 -5.88 6.69
C MET A 63 9.17 -6.11 7.14
N GLY A 64 8.62 -7.31 6.99
CA GLY A 64 7.23 -7.63 7.34
C GLY A 64 6.48 -8.34 6.21
N ASN A 65 5.31 -8.90 6.54
CA ASN A 65 4.59 -9.82 5.67
C ASN A 65 3.60 -9.11 4.76
N VAL A 66 3.39 -9.67 3.57
CA VAL A 66 2.36 -9.30 2.61
C VAL A 66 1.22 -10.29 2.72
N PHE A 67 0.00 -9.77 2.85
CA PHE A 67 -1.23 -10.50 3.03
C PHE A 67 -2.14 -10.29 1.83
N LEU A 68 -2.74 -11.37 1.35
CA LEU A 68 -3.88 -11.33 0.43
C LEU A 68 -5.15 -11.54 1.23
N LEU A 69 -6.02 -10.54 1.24
CA LEU A 69 -7.31 -10.58 1.93
C LEU A 69 -8.27 -11.53 1.20
N ALA A 70 -9.04 -12.29 1.97
CA ALA A 70 -10.08 -13.17 1.45
C ALA A 70 -11.17 -12.33 0.78
N GLU A 71 -11.66 -11.32 1.50
CA GLU A 71 -12.61 -10.32 1.00
C GLU A 71 -11.92 -8.96 0.85
N PRO A 72 -12.23 -8.19 -0.21
CA PRO A 72 -11.66 -6.86 -0.39
C PRO A 72 -12.16 -5.88 0.67
N ILE A 73 -11.31 -4.91 1.01
CA ILE A 73 -11.74 -3.74 1.77
C ILE A 73 -12.14 -2.66 0.76
N GLU A 74 -13.40 -2.24 0.79
CA GLU A 74 -13.87 -1.13 -0.03
C GLU A 74 -13.21 0.18 0.40
N THR A 75 -12.68 0.93 -0.57
CA THR A 75 -12.03 2.22 -0.35
C THR A 75 -12.49 3.24 -1.39
N VAL A 76 -12.15 4.50 -1.14
CA VAL A 76 -12.36 5.62 -2.07
C VAL A 76 -11.72 5.43 -3.45
N ALA A 77 -10.72 4.55 -3.58
CA ALA A 77 -10.00 4.29 -4.82
C ALA A 77 -10.17 2.83 -5.31
N GLY A 78 -11.29 2.21 -4.94
CA GLY A 78 -11.66 0.85 -5.33
C GLY A 78 -11.37 -0.22 -4.28
N PRO A 79 -11.65 -1.49 -4.60
CA PRO A 79 -11.47 -2.61 -3.68
C PRO A 79 -9.99 -2.91 -3.45
N LEU A 80 -9.54 -2.84 -2.20
CA LEU A 80 -8.18 -3.18 -1.80
C LEU A 80 -8.08 -4.63 -1.35
N ARG A 81 -7.15 -5.39 -1.94
CA ARG A 81 -6.97 -6.84 -1.66
C ARG A 81 -5.62 -7.19 -1.06
N ILE A 82 -4.60 -6.35 -1.24
CA ILE A 82 -3.25 -6.66 -0.78
C ILE A 82 -2.84 -5.66 0.30
N VAL A 83 -2.50 -6.20 1.47
CA VAL A 83 -2.01 -5.39 2.58
C VAL A 83 -0.64 -5.88 2.99
N LYS A 84 0.31 -4.97 3.16
CA LYS A 84 1.58 -5.27 3.81
C LYS A 84 1.62 -4.60 5.18
N VAL A 85 2.09 -5.31 6.19
CA VAL A 85 2.37 -4.71 7.50
C VAL A 85 3.87 -4.75 7.72
N ARG A 86 4.51 -3.59 7.82
CA ARG A 86 5.94 -3.48 8.08
C ARG A 86 6.24 -3.36 9.55
N LYS A 87 7.36 -3.98 9.96
CA LYS A 87 7.96 -3.80 11.27
C LYS A 87 8.33 -2.32 11.48
N PRO A 88 8.38 -1.86 12.75
CA PRO A 88 8.80 -0.50 13.06
C PRO A 88 10.18 -0.17 12.51
N ASP A 89 10.29 1.01 11.93
CA ASP A 89 11.54 1.57 11.43
C ASP A 89 11.62 3.02 11.94
N PRO A 90 12.51 3.32 12.92
CA PRO A 90 12.63 4.67 13.50
C PRO A 90 12.94 5.77 12.47
N LYS A 91 13.43 5.41 11.28
CA LYS A 91 13.71 6.35 10.20
C LYS A 91 12.47 6.69 9.36
N ARG A 92 11.36 5.96 9.55
CA ARG A 92 10.10 6.10 8.80
C ARG A 92 9.01 6.68 9.71
N LYS A 93 8.80 7.99 9.60
CA LYS A 93 7.74 8.69 10.33
C LYS A 93 6.38 8.58 9.65
N GLU A 94 6.35 8.13 8.40
CA GLU A 94 5.11 7.93 7.65
C GLU A 94 4.32 6.74 8.22
N ARG A 95 3.01 6.76 8.02
CA ARG A 95 2.10 5.69 8.45
C ARG A 95 1.94 4.58 7.42
N GLY A 96 2.44 4.78 6.21
CA GLY A 96 2.37 3.81 5.14
C GLY A 96 2.57 4.39 3.75
N ASP A 97 2.34 3.53 2.77
CA ASP A 97 2.25 3.85 1.35
C ASP A 97 1.12 3.04 0.70
N ALA A 98 0.80 3.36 -0.54
CA ALA A 98 -0.19 2.66 -1.34
C ALA A 98 0.22 2.68 -2.82
N ASP A 99 -0.04 1.58 -3.50
CA ASP A 99 0.30 1.41 -4.91
C ASP A 99 -0.99 1.34 -5.73
N PHE A 100 -0.96 1.96 -6.92
CA PHE A 100 -2.02 1.85 -7.91
C PHE A 100 -1.56 1.02 -9.10
N THR A 101 -2.51 0.37 -9.77
CA THR A 101 -2.25 -0.45 -10.96
C THR A 101 -2.68 0.29 -12.21
N VAL A 102 -1.76 0.50 -13.13
CA VAL A 102 -2.03 1.05 -14.47
C VAL A 102 -2.26 -0.07 -15.47
N ALA A 103 -3.05 0.20 -16.51
CA ALA A 103 -3.33 -0.77 -17.56
C ALA A 103 -2.12 -1.01 -18.48
N ASP A 104 -1.34 0.03 -18.77
CA ASP A 104 -0.17 -0.02 -19.65
C ASP A 104 1.06 0.57 -18.94
N TYR A 105 1.81 -0.30 -18.24
CA TYR A 105 3.02 0.12 -17.54
C TYR A 105 4.14 0.63 -18.48
N PRO A 106 4.43 0.01 -19.64
CA PRO A 106 5.38 0.57 -20.60
C PRO A 106 5.05 2.00 -21.04
N ALA A 107 3.79 2.30 -21.39
CA ALA A 107 3.37 3.64 -21.77
C ALA A 107 3.47 4.62 -20.59
N PHE A 108 2.94 4.23 -19.42
CA PHE A 108 3.04 5.02 -18.20
C PHE A 108 4.50 5.35 -17.85
N LYS A 109 5.38 4.34 -17.88
CA LYS A 109 6.81 4.53 -17.62
C LYS A 109 7.42 5.51 -18.61
N LYS A 110 7.14 5.37 -19.92
CA LYS A 110 7.67 6.28 -20.94
C LYS A 110 7.23 7.73 -20.73
N GLU A 111 5.99 7.95 -20.27
CA GLU A 111 5.42 9.29 -20.08
C GLU A 111 5.94 9.98 -18.81
N TYR A 112 6.04 9.26 -17.70
CA TYR A 112 6.34 9.85 -16.39
C TYR A 112 7.80 9.68 -15.94
N LEU A 113 8.55 8.69 -16.45
CA LEU A 113 9.94 8.46 -16.06
C LEU A 113 10.84 9.56 -16.63
N GLY A 114 11.27 10.48 -15.76
CA GLY A 114 12.05 11.67 -16.12
C GLY A 114 11.43 12.95 -15.58
N GLN A 115 10.16 12.92 -15.17
CA GLN A 115 9.50 14.03 -14.49
C GLN A 115 9.89 14.09 -13.00
N SER A 116 9.85 15.29 -12.42
CA SER A 116 10.13 15.47 -10.99
C SER A 116 9.16 14.67 -10.13
N GLY A 117 9.69 13.98 -9.11
CA GLY A 117 8.92 13.11 -8.23
C GLY A 117 8.78 11.67 -8.68
N PHE A 118 9.20 11.33 -9.90
CA PHE A 118 9.21 9.96 -10.41
C PHE A 118 10.61 9.36 -10.41
N LYS A 119 10.72 8.12 -9.95
CA LYS A 119 11.95 7.33 -10.01
C LYS A 119 11.64 5.86 -10.25
N LEU A 120 12.50 5.20 -11.02
CA LEU A 120 12.43 3.76 -11.19
C LEU A 120 13.05 3.06 -9.97
N ILE A 121 12.34 2.09 -9.41
CA ILE A 121 12.88 1.18 -8.40
C ILE A 121 13.06 -0.18 -9.07
N GLU A 122 14.30 -0.50 -9.44
CA GLU A 122 14.65 -1.82 -9.96
C GLU A 122 14.77 -2.80 -8.79
N ARG A 123 14.12 -3.96 -8.92
CA ARG A 123 14.23 -5.06 -7.97
C ARG A 123 14.88 -6.23 -8.71
N PRO A 124 15.92 -6.87 -8.15
CA PRO A 124 16.44 -8.10 -8.74
C PRO A 124 15.34 -9.16 -8.79
N GLU A 125 15.33 -9.94 -9.88
CA GLU A 125 14.47 -11.13 -10.04
C GLU A 125 14.74 -12.18 -8.96
#